data_AF-A0A7V1IMU7-F1
#
_entry.id   AF-A0A7V1IMU7-F1
#
_cell.length_a   1.000
_cell.length_b   1.000
_cell.length_c   1.000
_cell.angle_alpha   90.00
_cell.angle_beta   90.00
_cell.angle_gamma   90.00
#
_symmetry.space_group_name_H-M   'P 1'
#
loop_
_entity.id
_entity.type
_entity.pdbx_description
1 polymer ?
#
loop_
_entity_poly.entity_id
_entity_poly.type
_entity_poly.pdbx_seq_one_letter_code
_entity_poly.pdbx_strand_id
1 'polypeptide(L)'
;MNLYTYALNNPTNFIDPFGLDVTINTRAVRGTFGGGAHSSVNITTGNGTDVTYGSYQNESGENEVRINDPSDHGPGRDPVTASTLVPPPPGMSQAEWDAAVIAAGENRFNSPSQSYEIFPDPGQDEGNCHTTTRGILTDAGGGVPPGFDPPGLNPDLHPSPGR
;
A
#
# COMPACT_ATOMS: atom_id res chain seq x y z
N MET A 1 15.64 21.44 13.06
CA MET A 1 15.05 20.18 12.54
C MET A 1 14.08 19.69 13.59
N ASN A 2 12.78 19.62 13.26
CA ASN A 2 11.73 19.43 14.25
C ASN A 2 11.28 17.95 14.25
N LEU A 3 11.53 17.25 15.34
CA LEU A 3 11.24 15.81 15.56
C LEU A 3 9.77 15.56 15.98
N TYR A 4 8.88 16.54 15.81
CA TYR A 4 7.56 16.57 16.45
C TYR A 4 6.42 16.99 15.49
N THR A 5 6.42 16.51 14.25
CA THR A 5 5.26 16.76 13.37
C THR A 5 4.19 15.70 13.66
N TYR A 6 3.21 16.04 14.52
CA TYR A 6 2.05 15.21 14.84
C TYR A 6 1.03 15.25 13.69
N ALA A 7 0.52 14.09 13.27
CA ALA A 7 -0.55 13.93 12.28
C ALA A 7 -0.35 14.70 10.96
N LEU A 8 0.89 14.85 10.46
CA LEU A 8 1.21 15.60 9.23
C LEU A 8 0.62 17.03 9.21
N ASN A 9 0.48 17.68 10.38
CA ASN A 9 -0.20 18.97 10.57
C ASN A 9 -1.72 18.97 10.25
N ASN A 10 -2.39 17.80 10.26
CA ASN A 10 -3.86 17.70 10.11
C ASN A 10 -4.49 16.79 11.19
N PRO A 11 -4.53 17.25 12.46
CA PRO A 11 -5.00 16.46 13.59
C PRO A 11 -6.53 16.28 13.64
N THR A 12 -7.28 16.94 12.77
CA THR A 12 -8.75 16.82 12.66
C THR A 12 -9.20 15.58 11.88
N ASN A 13 -8.36 15.06 10.98
CA ASN A 13 -8.72 13.94 10.11
C ASN A 13 -7.91 12.65 10.39
N PHE A 14 -6.79 12.75 11.11
CA PHE A 14 -5.90 11.63 11.40
C PHE A 14 -5.63 11.56 12.89
N ILE A 15 -6.30 10.63 13.57
CA ILE A 15 -5.99 10.23 14.94
C ILE A 15 -5.08 9.02 14.83
N ASP A 16 -3.82 9.21 15.19
CA ASP A 16 -2.86 8.13 15.40
C ASP A 16 -2.54 8.10 16.91
N PRO A 17 -3.15 7.18 17.69
CA PRO A 17 -2.95 7.12 19.12
C PRO A 17 -1.63 6.46 19.54
N PHE A 18 -0.89 5.78 18.63
CA PHE A 18 0.29 4.98 19.03
C PHE A 18 1.48 4.95 18.06
N GLY A 19 1.34 5.39 16.81
CA GLY A 19 2.38 5.36 15.78
C GLY A 19 2.63 3.97 15.20
N LEU A 20 1.68 3.03 15.36
CA LEU A 20 1.85 1.59 15.13
C LEU A 20 0.83 1.04 14.14
N ASP A 21 1.01 1.30 12.84
CA ASP A 21 -0.06 1.07 11.88
C ASP A 21 0.42 0.45 10.58
N VAL A 22 -0.32 -0.56 10.11
CA VAL A 22 -0.35 -0.97 8.71
C VAL A 22 -1.45 -0.17 8.02
N THR A 23 -1.10 0.68 7.07
CA THR A 23 -2.04 1.50 6.31
C THR A 23 -1.96 1.22 4.82
N ILE A 24 -3.09 1.35 4.15
CA ILE A 24 -3.12 1.52 2.70
C ILE A 24 -3.16 3.02 2.45
N ASN A 25 -2.18 3.51 1.70
CA ASN A 25 -2.20 4.88 1.20
C ASN A 25 -2.46 4.87 -0.29
N THR A 26 -3.21 5.87 -0.74
CA THR A 26 -3.40 6.12 -2.17
C THR A 26 -3.06 7.55 -2.52
N ARG A 27 -2.62 7.73 -3.77
CA ARG A 27 -2.38 9.04 -4.37
C ARG A 27 -2.79 9.00 -5.85
N ALA A 28 -2.91 10.15 -6.48
CA ALA A 28 -3.11 10.20 -7.92
C ALA A 28 -1.88 9.63 -8.67
N VAL A 29 -2.11 8.89 -9.76
CA VAL A 29 -1.06 8.52 -10.70
C VAL A 29 -0.55 9.79 -11.39
N ARG A 30 0.77 9.99 -11.41
CA ARG A 30 1.40 11.15 -12.05
C ARG A 30 0.97 11.28 -13.51
N GLY A 31 0.61 12.49 -13.93
CA GLY A 31 0.17 12.76 -15.31
C GLY A 31 -1.29 12.38 -15.63
N THR A 32 -2.04 11.79 -14.70
CA THR A 32 -3.46 11.41 -14.95
C THR A 32 -4.48 12.45 -14.46
N PHE A 33 -4.03 13.56 -13.86
CA PHE A 33 -4.90 14.56 -13.23
C PHE A 33 -5.93 13.97 -12.24
N GLY A 34 -5.58 12.85 -11.57
CA GLY A 34 -6.46 12.15 -10.64
C GLY A 34 -7.36 11.09 -11.25
N GLY A 35 -7.22 10.81 -12.56
CA GLY A 35 -7.99 9.76 -13.24
C GLY A 35 -7.63 8.33 -12.82
N GLY A 36 -6.39 8.10 -12.37
CA GLY A 36 -5.94 6.82 -11.81
C GLY A 36 -5.43 6.98 -10.38
N ALA A 37 -5.66 5.96 -9.55
CA ALA A 37 -5.09 5.85 -8.22
C ALA A 37 -3.81 5.00 -8.26
N HIS A 38 -2.84 5.34 -7.42
CA HIS A 38 -1.71 4.50 -7.06
C HIS A 38 -1.87 4.13 -5.61
N SER A 39 -1.68 2.86 -5.25
CA SER A 39 -1.74 2.40 -3.86
C SER A 39 -0.41 1.84 -3.37
N SER A 40 -0.13 2.06 -2.08
CA SER A 40 1.01 1.53 -1.34
C SER A 40 0.57 1.02 0.04
N VAL A 41 1.35 0.10 0.60
CA VAL A 41 1.22 -0.35 1.99
C VAL A 41 2.33 0.32 2.81
N ASN A 42 1.96 1.03 3.86
CA ASN A 42 2.90 1.64 4.80
C ASN A 42 2.80 0.92 6.14
N ILE A 43 3.93 0.62 6.75
CA ILE A 43 4.03 -0.07 8.04
C ILE A 43 4.91 0.78 8.94
N THR A 44 4.37 1.19 10.08
CA THR A 44 5.16 1.77 11.18
C THR A 44 5.05 0.85 12.38
N THR A 45 6.17 0.35 12.89
CA THR A 45 6.22 -0.70 13.91
C THR A 45 6.56 -0.16 15.30
N GLY A 46 6.34 -1.00 16.33
CA GLY A 46 6.62 -0.72 17.75
C GLY A 46 8.04 -0.27 18.07
N ASN A 47 8.99 -0.72 17.24
CA ASN A 47 10.42 -0.45 17.41
C ASN A 47 10.92 0.70 16.51
N GLY A 48 10.02 1.42 15.83
CA GLY A 48 10.35 2.57 14.99
C GLY A 48 10.82 2.23 13.58
N THR A 49 10.58 1.01 13.09
CA THR A 49 10.71 0.72 11.66
C THR A 49 9.57 1.39 10.92
N ASP A 50 9.90 2.14 9.87
CA ASP A 50 8.94 2.74 8.95
C ASP A 50 9.32 2.27 7.53
N VAL A 51 8.43 1.51 6.91
CA VAL A 51 8.65 0.94 5.58
C VAL A 51 7.41 1.05 4.73
N THR A 52 7.60 1.26 3.44
CA THR A 52 6.55 1.40 2.45
C THR A 52 6.81 0.48 1.29
N TYR A 53 5.81 -0.29 0.90
CA TYR A 53 5.82 -1.13 -0.29
C TYR A 53 4.80 -0.59 -1.28
N GLY A 54 5.25 -0.26 -2.48
CA GLY A 54 4.39 0.05 -3.63
C GLY A 54 4.90 -0.72 -4.85
N SER A 55 4.14 -0.75 -5.95
CA SER A 55 4.69 -1.24 -7.21
C SER A 55 4.48 -0.27 -8.35
N TYR A 56 5.39 -0.34 -9.30
CA TYR A 56 5.61 0.65 -10.33
C TYR A 56 5.95 -0.03 -11.64
N GLN A 57 5.65 0.63 -12.74
CA GLN A 57 6.19 0.18 -14.02
C GLN A 57 7.70 0.42 -14.06
N ASN A 58 8.47 -0.62 -14.37
CA ASN A 58 9.92 -0.54 -14.60
C ASN A 58 10.22 -0.10 -16.05
N GLU A 59 11.51 0.04 -16.39
CA GLU A 59 11.94 0.45 -17.74
C GLU A 59 11.54 -0.55 -18.84
N SER A 60 11.30 -1.82 -18.47
CA SER A 60 10.87 -2.87 -19.38
C SER A 60 9.35 -2.95 -19.53
N GLY A 61 8.60 -2.08 -18.84
CA GLY A 61 7.13 -2.06 -18.89
C GLY A 61 6.46 -3.01 -17.89
N GLU A 62 7.20 -3.67 -17.01
CA GLU A 62 6.68 -4.63 -16.03
C GLU A 62 6.33 -3.97 -14.69
N ASN A 63 5.39 -4.55 -13.95
CA ASN A 63 5.04 -4.16 -12.59
C ASN A 63 6.08 -4.72 -11.60
N GLU A 64 6.86 -3.83 -11.02
CA GLU A 64 7.96 -4.12 -10.08
C GLU A 64 7.64 -3.52 -8.70
N VAL A 65 7.79 -4.31 -7.64
CA VAL A 65 7.66 -3.81 -6.27
C VAL A 65 8.88 -2.99 -5.88
N ARG A 66 8.67 -1.86 -5.22
CA ARG A 66 9.72 -0.99 -4.68
C ARG A 66 9.49 -0.71 -3.21
N ILE A 67 10.59 -0.65 -2.48
CA ILE A 67 10.62 -0.32 -1.05
C ILE A 67 10.99 1.15 -0.90
N ASN A 68 10.21 1.88 -0.10
CA ASN A 68 10.45 3.28 0.25
C ASN A 68 10.66 4.20 -0.98
N ASP A 69 9.87 3.99 -2.04
CA ASP A 69 9.90 4.87 -3.20
C ASP A 69 9.63 6.33 -2.75
N PRO A 70 10.45 7.31 -3.14
CA PRO A 70 10.30 8.70 -2.68
C PRO A 70 8.96 9.35 -3.01
N SER A 71 8.19 8.79 -3.95
CA SER A 71 6.83 9.27 -4.24
C SER A 71 5.78 8.80 -3.24
N ASP A 72 6.05 7.74 -2.48
CA ASP A 72 5.15 7.18 -1.45
C ASP A 72 5.69 7.36 -0.02
N HIS A 73 7.00 7.56 0.14
CA HIS A 73 7.70 7.54 1.42
C HIS A 73 8.46 8.83 1.73
N GLY A 74 8.50 9.17 3.02
CA GLY A 74 9.25 10.32 3.53
C GLY A 74 8.57 11.68 3.33
N PRO A 75 9.25 12.78 3.75
CA PRO A 75 8.65 14.12 3.84
C PRO A 75 8.40 14.79 2.47
N GLY A 76 9.01 14.28 1.41
CA GLY A 76 8.86 14.80 0.04
C GLY A 76 7.90 14.00 -0.84
N ARG A 77 7.17 13.05 -0.27
CA ARG A 77 6.25 12.18 -1.00
C ARG A 77 5.11 12.97 -1.67
N ASP A 78 4.53 12.37 -2.69
CA ASP A 78 3.36 12.94 -3.35
C ASP A 78 2.16 12.98 -2.37
N PRO A 79 1.22 13.94 -2.52
CA PRO A 79 0.09 14.05 -1.60
C PRO A 79 -0.81 12.81 -1.61
N VAL A 80 -1.05 12.26 -0.43
CA VAL A 80 -2.01 11.16 -0.21
C VAL A 80 -3.43 11.69 -0.44
N THR A 81 -4.19 11.01 -1.30
CA THR A 81 -5.59 11.33 -1.64
C THR A 81 -6.59 10.59 -0.76
N ALA A 82 -6.26 9.37 -0.33
CA ALA A 82 -7.03 8.62 0.67
C ALA A 82 -6.11 7.64 1.42
N SER A 83 -6.47 7.34 2.66
CA SER A 83 -5.75 6.40 3.52
C SER A 83 -6.73 5.62 4.38
N THR A 84 -6.40 4.37 4.70
CA THR A 84 -7.12 3.59 5.71
C THR A 84 -6.16 2.74 6.52
N LEU A 85 -6.48 2.59 7.81
CA LEU A 85 -5.85 1.60 8.68
C LEU A 85 -6.33 0.20 8.28
N VAL A 86 -5.41 -0.78 8.30
CA VAL A 86 -5.70 -2.20 8.16
C VAL A 86 -5.43 -2.88 9.50
N PRO A 87 -6.48 -3.25 10.27
CA PRO A 87 -6.29 -3.86 11.57
C PRO A 87 -5.69 -5.28 11.45
N PRO A 88 -4.99 -5.77 12.48
CA PRO A 88 -4.58 -7.16 12.55
C PRO A 88 -5.76 -8.13 12.37
N PRO A 89 -5.57 -9.24 11.63
CA PRO A 89 -6.60 -10.27 11.53
C PRO A 89 -6.85 -10.97 12.89
N PRO A 90 -8.02 -11.58 13.10
CA PRO A 90 -8.33 -12.29 14.35
C PRO A 90 -7.28 -13.35 14.69
N GLY A 91 -6.78 -13.32 15.92
CA GLY A 91 -5.76 -14.25 16.40
C GLY A 91 -4.31 -13.81 16.15
N MET A 92 -4.09 -12.61 15.61
CA MET A 92 -2.77 -12.02 15.42
C MET A 92 -2.62 -10.74 16.26
N SER A 93 -1.50 -10.60 16.96
CA SER A 93 -1.14 -9.34 17.60
C SER A 93 -0.66 -8.31 16.57
N GLN A 94 -0.61 -7.03 16.95
CA GLN A 94 -0.09 -5.98 16.06
C GLN A 94 1.35 -6.28 15.60
N ALA A 95 2.22 -6.73 16.50
CA ALA A 95 3.61 -7.02 16.15
C ALA A 95 3.74 -8.21 15.17
N GLU A 96 2.90 -9.24 15.33
CA GLU A 96 2.83 -10.34 14.38
C GLU A 96 2.28 -9.89 13.02
N TRP A 97 1.30 -8.98 13.03
CA TRP A 97 0.73 -8.39 11.82
C TRP A 97 1.74 -7.54 11.05
N ASP A 98 2.43 -6.63 11.74
CA ASP A 98 3.50 -5.83 11.16
C ASP A 98 4.57 -6.73 10.50
N ALA A 99 5.03 -7.76 11.22
CA ALA A 99 6.02 -8.70 10.74
C ALA A 99 5.54 -9.52 9.54
N ALA A 100 4.28 -9.96 9.54
CA ALA A 100 3.69 -10.70 8.43
C ALA A 100 3.57 -9.84 7.16
N VAL A 101 3.15 -8.59 7.30
CA VAL A 101 3.03 -7.64 6.19
C VAL A 101 4.40 -7.30 5.61
N ILE A 102 5.41 -7.07 6.46
CA ILE A 102 6.80 -6.87 6.02
C ILE A 102 7.30 -8.09 5.26
N ALA A 103 7.12 -9.30 5.80
CA ALA A 103 7.55 -10.53 5.15
C ALA A 103 6.86 -10.73 3.78
N ALA A 104 5.56 -10.44 3.69
CA ALA A 104 4.83 -10.50 2.43
C ALA A 104 5.34 -9.46 1.41
N GLY A 105 5.61 -8.23 1.87
CA GLY A 105 6.23 -7.17 1.06
C GLY A 105 7.61 -7.55 0.54
N GLU A 106 8.47 -8.10 1.40
CA GLU A 106 9.80 -8.59 1.02
C GLU A 106 9.74 -9.76 0.04
N ASN A 107 8.83 -10.71 0.25
CA ASN A 107 8.65 -11.84 -0.66
C ASN A 107 8.29 -11.36 -2.07
N ARG A 108 7.38 -10.38 -2.18
CA ARG A 108 6.98 -9.79 -3.46
C ARG A 108 8.09 -8.93 -4.07
N PHE A 109 8.84 -8.19 -3.27
CA PHE A 109 10.02 -7.45 -3.72
C PHE A 109 11.10 -8.37 -4.32
N ASN A 110 11.28 -9.57 -3.76
CA ASN A 110 12.24 -10.56 -4.25
C ASN A 110 11.69 -11.49 -5.34
N SER A 111 10.42 -11.33 -5.72
CA SER A 111 9.80 -12.11 -6.80
C SER A 111 10.05 -11.45 -8.16
N PRO A 112 10.02 -12.21 -9.27
CA PRO A 112 10.07 -11.62 -10.60
C PRO A 112 8.98 -10.55 -10.78
N SER A 113 9.29 -9.50 -11.55
CA SER A 113 8.30 -8.51 -11.97
C SER A 113 7.18 -9.16 -12.77
N GLN A 114 5.97 -8.64 -12.64
CA GLN A 114 4.80 -9.14 -13.36
C GLN A 114 4.55 -8.32 -14.62
N SER A 115 3.86 -8.87 -15.62
CA SER A 115 3.40 -8.03 -16.75
C SER A 115 2.46 -6.95 -16.23
N TYR A 116 2.71 -5.68 -16.58
CA TYR A 116 1.84 -4.60 -16.12
C TYR A 116 0.51 -4.63 -16.87
N GLU A 117 -0.60 -4.71 -16.14
CA GLU A 117 -1.94 -4.58 -16.70
C GLU A 117 -2.82 -3.69 -15.83
N ILE A 118 -3.58 -2.79 -16.45
CA ILE A 118 -4.52 -1.94 -15.71
C ILE A 118 -5.63 -2.82 -15.10
N PHE A 119 -6.11 -3.82 -15.84
CA PHE A 119 -7.13 -4.78 -15.38
C PHE A 119 -6.57 -6.20 -15.52
N PRO A 120 -5.72 -6.65 -14.59
CA PRO A 120 -5.06 -7.95 -14.69
C PRO A 120 -6.06 -9.10 -14.64
N ASP A 121 -5.83 -10.14 -15.46
CA ASP A 121 -6.68 -11.31 -15.48
C ASP A 121 -6.33 -12.29 -14.34
N PRO A 122 -7.32 -12.79 -13.57
CA PRO A 122 -7.07 -13.78 -12.53
C PRO A 122 -6.41 -15.04 -13.10
N GLY A 123 -5.23 -15.40 -12.57
CA GLY A 123 -4.50 -16.61 -12.95
C GLY A 123 -3.45 -16.41 -14.05
N GLN A 124 -3.29 -15.19 -14.57
CA GLN A 124 -2.12 -14.79 -15.35
C GLN A 124 -1.05 -14.16 -14.45
N ASP A 125 0.19 -14.10 -14.95
CA ASP A 125 1.29 -13.39 -14.28
C ASP A 125 1.27 -11.90 -14.62
N GLU A 126 0.15 -11.26 -14.25
CA GLU A 126 -0.16 -9.86 -14.51
C GLU A 126 -0.44 -9.11 -13.21
N GLY A 127 -0.11 -7.82 -13.18
CA GLY A 127 -0.35 -7.02 -11.98
C GLY A 127 -0.21 -5.51 -12.17
N ASN A 128 -0.64 -4.79 -11.14
CA ASN A 128 -0.50 -3.35 -10.99
C ASN A 128 -0.26 -3.01 -9.50
N CYS A 129 -0.20 -1.72 -9.17
CA CYS A 129 -0.01 -1.26 -7.79
C CYS A 129 -1.08 -1.78 -6.81
N HIS A 130 -2.32 -1.96 -7.27
CA HIS A 130 -3.43 -2.43 -6.46
C HIS A 130 -3.38 -3.94 -6.23
N THR A 131 -3.03 -4.75 -7.24
CA THR A 131 -2.82 -6.19 -7.03
C THR A 131 -1.66 -6.43 -6.09
N THR A 132 -0.58 -5.65 -6.17
CA THR A 132 0.53 -5.70 -5.20
C THR A 132 0.03 -5.38 -3.80
N THR A 133 -0.69 -4.26 -3.63
CA THR A 133 -1.22 -3.82 -2.34
C THR A 133 -2.14 -4.87 -1.71
N ARG A 134 -3.14 -5.33 -2.48
CA ARG A 134 -4.06 -6.40 -2.08
C ARG A 134 -3.32 -7.69 -1.75
N GLY A 135 -2.34 -8.04 -2.59
CA GLY A 135 -1.53 -9.25 -2.47
C GLY A 135 -0.73 -9.27 -1.18
N ILE A 136 0.01 -8.20 -0.86
CA ILE A 136 0.77 -8.07 0.40
C ILE A 136 -0.13 -8.33 1.60
N LEU A 137 -1.30 -7.68 1.66
CA LEU A 137 -2.21 -7.81 2.79
C LEU A 137 -2.83 -9.21 2.87
N THR A 138 -3.17 -9.81 1.72
CA THR A 138 -3.77 -11.16 1.66
C THR A 138 -2.75 -12.23 2.07
N ASP A 139 -1.52 -12.12 1.58
CA ASP A 139 -0.43 -13.08 1.87
C ASP A 139 -0.03 -13.01 3.36
N ALA A 140 -0.18 -11.85 3.99
CA ALA A 140 0.02 -11.66 5.44
C ALA A 140 -1.17 -12.18 6.29
N GLY A 141 -2.27 -12.62 5.67
CA GLY A 141 -3.46 -13.15 6.33
C GLY A 141 -4.55 -12.12 6.64
N GLY A 142 -4.40 -10.89 6.17
CA GLY A 142 -5.39 -9.81 6.26
C GLY A 142 -6.08 -9.55 4.92
N GLY A 143 -6.51 -8.30 4.72
CA GLY A 143 -7.14 -7.87 3.48
C GLY A 143 -7.45 -6.39 3.46
N VAL A 144 -7.81 -5.87 2.29
CA VAL A 144 -8.25 -4.49 2.15
C VAL A 144 -9.56 -4.27 2.92
N PRO A 145 -9.66 -3.25 3.79
CA PRO A 145 -10.87 -2.99 4.56
C PRO A 145 -12.12 -2.85 3.66
N PRO A 146 -13.28 -3.42 4.06
CA PRO A 146 -14.51 -3.28 3.31
C PRO A 146 -14.90 -1.81 3.14
N GLY A 147 -15.23 -1.42 1.91
CA GLY A 147 -15.69 -0.05 1.60
C GLY A 147 -14.58 1.00 1.46
N PHE A 148 -13.31 0.62 1.52
CA PHE A 148 -12.21 1.53 1.20
C PHE A 148 -12.09 1.75 -0.31
N ASP A 149 -12.81 2.74 -0.85
CA ASP A 149 -12.81 3.07 -2.28
C ASP A 149 -12.11 4.42 -2.52
N PRO A 150 -10.78 4.44 -2.75
CA PRO A 150 -10.03 5.67 -2.97
C PRO A 150 -10.44 6.39 -4.27
N PRO A 151 -10.34 7.73 -4.34
CA PRO A 151 -10.64 8.47 -5.57
C PRO A 151 -9.75 8.06 -6.74
N GLY A 152 -10.35 7.96 -7.94
CA GLY A 152 -9.66 7.56 -9.18
C GLY A 152 -9.87 6.08 -9.52
N LEU A 153 -9.44 5.67 -10.72
CA LEU A 153 -9.53 4.27 -11.14
C LEU A 153 -8.59 3.40 -10.31
N ASN A 154 -9.14 2.41 -9.60
CA ASN A 154 -8.47 1.56 -8.61
C ASN A 154 -8.74 0.04 -8.81
N PRO A 155 -8.50 -0.50 -10.01
CA PRO A 155 -8.87 -1.86 -10.38
C PRO A 155 -8.07 -2.88 -9.57
N ASP A 156 -8.72 -3.96 -9.16
CA ASP A 156 -8.13 -5.04 -8.34
C ASP A 156 -7.65 -4.67 -6.93
N LEU A 157 -7.93 -3.45 -6.46
CA LEU A 157 -7.67 -3.11 -5.06
C LEU A 157 -8.53 -3.96 -4.11
N HIS A 158 -9.76 -4.26 -4.52
CA HIS A 158 -10.64 -5.18 -3.82
C HIS A 158 -10.59 -6.57 -4.47
N PRO A 159 -10.88 -7.64 -3.71
CA PRO A 159 -11.21 -8.91 -4.32
C PRO A 159 -12.39 -8.68 -5.27
N SER A 160 -12.17 -8.95 -6.56
CA SER A 160 -13.23 -8.86 -7.56
C SER A 160 -14.41 -9.74 -7.10
N PRO A 161 -15.65 -9.22 -7.01
CA PRO A 161 -16.80 -10.11 -6.93
C PRO A 161 -16.75 -10.95 -8.21
N GLY A 162 -16.61 -12.27 -8.04
CA GLY A 162 -16.21 -13.21 -9.09
C GLY A 162 -16.71 -12.84 -10.48
N ARG A 163 -15.76 -12.69 -11.41
CA ARG A 163 -16.03 -12.82 -12.84
C ARG A 163 -16.08 -14.30 -13.19
#